data_AF-A0A1L9NRP6-F1
#
_entry.id   AF-A0A1L9NRP6-F1
#
_cell.length_a   1.000
_cell.length_b   1.000
_cell.length_c   1.000
_cell.angle_alpha   90.00
_cell.angle_beta   90.00
_cell.angle_gamma   90.00
#
_symmetry.space_group_name_H-M   'P 1'
#
loop_
_entity.id
_entity.type
_entity.pdbx_description
1 polymer ?
#
loop_
_entity_poly.entity_id
_entity_poly.type
_entity_poly.pdbx_seq_one_letter_code
_entity_poly.pdbx_strand_id
1 'polypeptide(L)'
;MYNKDIYRLNETAKKPAEHLARKTKCYEIEKDQSNVPIQIVRAHCREIWNYTDTSLTHWAQLVEAAQKVGPMMGLHKSVWDETVDAMGQVEAAIVVACMLDRFAEIEIPNGYLKALSRKARAGRFSSGPMVMALARKEVA
;
A
#
# COMPACT_ATOMS: atom_id res chain seq x y z
N MET A 1 -8.36 -56.25 -20.21
CA MET A 1 -7.98 -55.12 -21.09
C MET A 1 -9.21 -54.76 -21.92
N TYR A 2 -9.97 -53.75 -21.50
CA TYR A 2 -11.20 -53.32 -22.18
C TYR A 2 -10.86 -52.20 -23.15
N ASN A 3 -11.12 -52.45 -24.44
CA ASN A 3 -11.16 -51.47 -25.51
C ASN A 3 -12.40 -50.58 -25.38
N LYS A 4 -12.30 -49.35 -25.87
CA LYS A 4 -13.00 -48.84 -27.07
C LYS A 4 -13.18 -47.32 -26.97
N ASP A 5 -12.66 -46.63 -27.98
CA ASP A 5 -13.46 -45.85 -28.91
C ASP A 5 -14.57 -44.99 -28.27
N ILE A 6 -14.57 -43.67 -28.36
CA ILE A 6 -14.78 -42.90 -29.61
C ILE A 6 -15.86 -41.85 -29.25
N TYR A 7 -15.66 -40.59 -29.67
CA TYR A 7 -16.66 -39.48 -29.71
C TYR A 7 -17.16 -38.93 -28.35
N ARG A 8 -17.39 -37.63 -28.11
CA ARG A 8 -17.39 -36.36 -28.87
C ARG A 8 -18.00 -35.33 -27.90
N LEU A 9 -17.87 -34.02 -28.20
CA LEU A 9 -18.58 -32.87 -27.59
C LEU A 9 -17.91 -32.37 -26.28
N ASN A 10 -17.45 -31.12 -26.13
CA ASN A 10 -17.78 -29.89 -26.83
C ASN A 10 -16.64 -28.86 -26.78
N GLU A 11 -16.45 -28.20 -27.93
CA GLU A 11 -15.97 -26.83 -28.01
C GLU A 11 -16.80 -25.93 -27.08
N THR A 12 -16.13 -25.13 -26.26
CA THR A 12 -16.47 -23.72 -25.92
C THR A 12 -15.71 -23.31 -24.67
N ALA A 13 -14.54 -22.67 -24.85
CA ALA A 13 -14.07 -21.57 -24.00
C ALA A 13 -12.71 -21.10 -24.50
N LYS A 14 -12.79 -20.15 -25.44
CA LYS A 14 -11.67 -19.33 -25.89
C LYS A 14 -11.09 -18.57 -24.67
N LYS A 15 -9.77 -18.72 -24.47
CA LYS A 15 -8.82 -17.91 -23.66
C LYS A 15 -8.94 -17.91 -22.12
N PRO A 16 -7.91 -18.45 -21.41
CA PRO A 16 -7.58 -18.05 -20.04
C PRO A 16 -6.24 -17.28 -19.93
N ALA A 17 -5.98 -16.30 -20.79
CA ALA A 17 -4.69 -15.57 -20.80
C ALA A 17 -4.77 -14.04 -20.76
N GLU A 18 -5.96 -13.44 -20.75
CA GLU A 18 -6.11 -11.96 -20.79
C GLU A 18 -6.36 -11.31 -19.41
N HIS A 19 -6.66 -12.09 -18.36
CA HIS A 19 -6.96 -11.50 -17.05
C HIS A 19 -5.71 -11.19 -16.21
N LEU A 20 -4.60 -11.92 -16.42
CA LEU A 20 -3.39 -11.75 -15.62
C LEU A 20 -2.51 -10.58 -16.09
N ALA A 21 -2.70 -10.09 -17.32
CA ALA A 21 -1.91 -9.01 -17.91
C ALA A 21 -2.31 -7.59 -17.46
N ARG A 22 -3.41 -7.44 -16.70
CA ARG A 22 -3.87 -6.12 -16.20
C ARG A 22 -3.25 -5.71 -14.86
N LYS A 23 -2.54 -6.61 -14.17
CA LYS A 23 -2.00 -6.35 -12.82
C LYS A 23 -0.60 -5.77 -12.81
N THR A 24 0.02 -5.60 -13.98
CA THR A 24 1.37 -5.11 -14.15
C THR A 24 1.39 -3.86 -15.02
N LYS A 25 0.65 -2.81 -14.62
CA LYS A 25 1.07 -1.49 -15.05
C LYS A 25 2.23 -1.11 -14.14
N CYS A 26 3.43 -1.30 -14.66
CA CYS A 26 4.69 -0.90 -14.07
C CYS A 26 4.55 0.55 -13.58
N TYR A 27 4.63 0.73 -12.26
CA TYR A 27 4.82 2.04 -11.66
C TYR A 27 6.22 2.51 -12.08
N GLU A 28 6.30 3.43 -13.04
CA GLU A 28 7.50 4.22 -13.26
C GLU A 28 7.67 5.14 -12.04
N ILE A 29 8.47 4.69 -11.07
CA ILE A 29 8.72 5.43 -9.84
C ILE A 29 9.84 6.44 -10.12
N GLU A 30 9.47 7.57 -10.71
CA GLU A 30 10.39 8.70 -10.90
C GLU A 30 10.54 9.52 -9.60
N LYS A 31 11.81 9.81 -9.31
CA LYS A 31 12.52 10.52 -8.22
C LYS A 31 11.85 11.57 -7.30
N ASP A 32 10.56 11.89 -7.42
CA ASP A 32 9.89 12.97 -6.66
C ASP A 32 8.51 12.55 -6.09
N GLN A 33 8.46 11.42 -5.40
CA GLN A 33 7.18 10.78 -4.98
C GLN A 33 6.71 11.15 -3.57
N SER A 34 7.53 11.86 -2.79
CA SER A 34 7.16 12.33 -1.44
C SER A 34 8.08 13.45 -0.95
N ASN A 35 7.51 14.37 -0.18
CA ASN A 35 8.26 15.46 0.48
C ASN A 35 9.21 14.97 1.58
N VAL A 36 9.14 13.69 1.96
CA VAL A 36 10.00 13.07 2.98
C VAL A 36 10.98 12.09 2.31
N PRO A 37 12.29 12.16 2.61
CA PRO A 37 13.25 11.18 2.11
C PRO A 37 12.99 9.77 2.66
N ILE A 38 13.18 8.74 1.83
CA ILE A 38 12.99 7.33 2.21
C ILE A 38 13.83 6.93 3.41
N GLN A 39 15.03 7.52 3.55
CA GLN A 39 15.93 7.26 4.68
C GLN A 39 15.32 7.71 6.01
N ILE A 40 14.59 8.82 6.01
CA ILE A 40 13.93 9.35 7.21
C ILE A 40 12.73 8.49 7.58
N VAL A 41 11.94 8.07 6.58
CA VAL A 41 10.84 7.11 6.80
C VAL A 41 11.40 5.80 7.35
N ARG A 42 12.51 5.30 6.81
CA ARG A 42 13.20 4.10 7.28
C ARG A 42 13.65 4.17 8.73
N ALA A 43 14.16 5.33 9.14
CA ALA A 43 14.63 5.52 10.50
C ALA A 43 13.50 5.47 11.54
N HIS A 44 12.33 6.01 11.21
CA HIS A 44 11.28 6.29 12.20
C HIS A 44 10.00 5.46 12.07
N CYS A 45 9.69 4.90 10.89
CA CYS A 45 8.53 4.04 10.70
C CYS A 45 8.95 2.57 10.74
N ARG A 46 9.21 2.02 11.92
CA ARG A 46 9.94 0.75 12.05
C ARG A 46 9.04 -0.49 11.96
N GLU A 47 7.80 -0.38 12.42
CA GLU A 47 6.89 -1.53 12.47
C GLU A 47 6.58 -2.10 11.08
N ILE A 48 6.54 -1.25 10.05
CA ILE A 48 6.22 -1.67 8.68
C ILE A 48 7.29 -2.60 8.09
N TRP A 49 8.54 -2.55 8.59
CA TRP A 49 9.64 -3.38 8.11
C TRP A 49 9.48 -4.86 8.46
N ASN A 50 8.69 -5.16 9.50
CA ASN A 50 8.37 -6.54 9.87
C ASN A 50 7.52 -7.25 8.80
N TYR A 51 7.01 -6.51 7.81
CA TYR A 51 6.14 -7.02 6.76
C TYR A 51 6.82 -7.13 5.39
N THR A 52 8.11 -6.78 5.30
CA THR A 52 8.92 -6.86 4.09
C THR A 52 9.93 -8.00 4.17
N ASP A 53 10.04 -8.77 3.09
CA ASP A 53 11.04 -9.85 3.00
C ASP A 53 12.43 -9.35 2.55
N THR A 54 12.54 -8.07 2.19
CA THR A 54 13.75 -7.44 1.65
C THR A 54 14.07 -6.13 2.36
N SER A 55 15.34 -5.72 2.35
CA SER A 55 15.74 -4.42 2.89
C SER A 55 15.17 -3.30 2.04
N LEU A 56 14.47 -2.34 2.67
CA LEU A 56 13.78 -1.28 1.95
C LEU A 56 14.77 -0.24 1.40
N THR A 57 15.06 -0.33 0.11
CA THR A 57 15.88 0.63 -0.65
C THR A 57 15.01 1.45 -1.61
N HIS A 58 13.78 1.01 -1.89
CA HIS A 58 12.90 1.61 -2.88
C HIS A 58 11.48 1.80 -2.37
N TRP A 59 10.84 2.88 -2.81
CA TRP A 59 9.45 3.21 -2.48
C TRP A 59 8.44 2.13 -2.86
N ALA A 60 8.69 1.38 -3.93
CA ALA A 60 7.87 0.24 -4.34
C ALA A 60 7.67 -0.77 -3.21
N GLN A 61 8.73 -1.07 -2.47
CA GLN A 61 8.69 -2.05 -1.38
C GLN A 61 7.87 -1.51 -0.21
N LEU A 62 7.91 -0.19 0.06
CA LEU A 62 7.08 0.43 1.10
C LEU A 62 5.60 0.36 0.73
N VAL A 63 5.28 0.63 -0.53
CA VAL A 63 3.93 0.50 -1.05
C VAL A 63 3.41 -0.93 -0.89
N GLU A 64 4.21 -1.92 -1.28
CA GLU A 64 3.84 -3.33 -1.15
C GLU A 64 3.60 -3.71 0.32
N ALA A 65 4.49 -3.29 1.22
CA ALA A 65 4.33 -3.50 2.65
C ALA A 65 3.04 -2.87 3.19
N ALA A 66 2.76 -1.63 2.82
CA ALA A 66 1.55 -0.91 3.22
C ALA A 66 0.27 -1.61 2.71
N GLN A 67 0.27 -2.12 1.48
CA GLN A 67 -0.85 -2.90 0.93
C GLN A 67 -1.07 -4.22 1.67
N LYS A 68 0.01 -4.87 2.12
CA LYS A 68 -0.04 -6.09 2.92
C LYS A 68 -0.57 -5.84 4.33
N VAL A 69 -0.12 -4.77 4.97
CA VAL A 69 -0.48 -4.43 6.36
C VAL A 69 -1.85 -3.79 6.48
N GLY A 70 -2.29 -3.02 5.47
CA GLY A 70 -3.54 -2.26 5.53
C GLY A 70 -4.75 -3.11 5.95
N PRO A 71 -5.01 -4.28 5.33
CA PRO A 71 -6.09 -5.17 5.76
C PRO A 71 -5.95 -5.66 7.20
N MET A 72 -4.72 -5.86 7.70
CA MET A 72 -4.47 -6.27 9.08
C MET A 72 -4.80 -5.16 10.09
N MET A 73 -4.64 -3.89 9.67
CA MET A 73 -5.08 -2.70 10.41
C MET A 73 -6.59 -2.44 10.26
N GLY A 74 -7.33 -3.32 9.59
CA GLY A 74 -8.75 -3.15 9.30
C GLY A 74 -9.05 -2.15 8.18
N LEU A 75 -8.06 -1.76 7.37
CA LEU A 75 -8.28 -0.84 6.24
C LEU A 75 -9.02 -1.55 5.12
N HIS A 76 -10.12 -0.93 4.67
CA HIS A 76 -10.88 -1.43 3.54
C HIS A 76 -10.19 -1.06 2.23
N LYS A 77 -10.27 -1.94 1.23
CA LYS A 77 -9.69 -1.68 -0.10
C LYS A 77 -10.18 -0.36 -0.69
N SER A 78 -11.47 -0.05 -0.58
CA SER A 78 -12.03 1.21 -1.09
C SER A 78 -11.44 2.45 -0.42
N VAL A 79 -11.09 2.36 0.86
CA VAL A 79 -10.45 3.46 1.60
C VAL A 79 -9.00 3.62 1.18
N TRP A 80 -8.28 2.52 0.99
CA TRP A 80 -6.93 2.55 0.43
C TRP A 80 -6.92 3.19 -0.96
N ASP A 81 -7.77 2.71 -1.88
CA ASP A 81 -7.87 3.25 -3.24
C ASP A 81 -8.21 4.77 -3.21
N GLU A 82 -9.19 5.17 -2.39
CA GLU A 82 -9.56 6.58 -2.19
C GLU A 82 -8.37 7.43 -1.72
N THR A 83 -7.49 6.86 -0.90
CA THR A 83 -6.32 7.52 -0.34
C THR A 83 -5.22 7.66 -1.38
N VAL A 84 -4.93 6.60 -2.12
CA VAL A 84 -3.99 6.64 -3.24
C VAL A 84 -4.43 7.67 -4.28
N ASP A 85 -5.72 7.74 -4.61
CA ASP A 85 -6.27 8.75 -5.52
C ASP A 85 -6.10 10.19 -4.99
N ALA A 86 -6.07 10.37 -3.66
CA ALA A 86 -6.00 11.70 -3.04
C ALA A 86 -4.59 12.24 -2.89
N MET A 87 -3.58 11.39 -2.67
CA MET A 87 -2.22 11.82 -2.31
C MET A 87 -1.10 11.09 -3.06
N GLY A 88 -1.43 10.10 -3.89
CA GLY A 88 -0.45 9.25 -4.55
C GLY A 88 -0.05 8.04 -3.72
N GLN A 89 0.54 7.05 -4.40
CA GLN A 89 0.78 5.72 -3.83
C GLN A 89 1.85 5.74 -2.73
N VAL A 90 2.94 6.47 -2.95
CA VAL A 90 4.06 6.57 -2.01
C VAL A 90 3.65 7.31 -0.75
N GLU A 91 3.01 8.47 -0.89
CA GLU A 91 2.53 9.26 0.24
C GLU A 91 1.49 8.46 1.07
N ALA A 92 0.57 7.76 0.42
CA ALA A 92 -0.37 6.87 1.10
C ALA A 92 0.35 5.75 1.89
N ALA A 93 1.42 5.18 1.32
CA ALA A 93 2.21 4.15 1.98
C ALA A 93 2.97 4.70 3.21
N ILE A 94 3.53 5.91 3.13
CA ILE A 94 4.17 6.59 4.27
C ILE A 94 3.14 6.82 5.38
N VAL A 95 1.93 7.27 5.03
CA VAL A 95 0.84 7.48 5.99
C VAL A 95 0.47 6.19 6.71
N VAL A 96 0.28 5.10 5.97
CA VAL A 96 -0.03 3.79 6.56
C VAL A 96 1.10 3.29 7.46
N ALA A 97 2.36 3.45 7.03
CA ALA A 97 3.51 3.13 7.88
C ALA A 97 3.50 3.93 9.18
N CYS A 98 3.30 5.26 9.12
CA CYS A 98 3.21 6.09 10.31
C CYS A 98 2.04 5.74 11.22
N MET A 99 0.90 5.35 10.63
CA MET A 99 -0.27 4.89 11.38
C MET A 99 0.00 3.56 12.07
N LEU A 100 0.77 2.66 11.45
CA LEU A 100 1.12 1.36 12.04
C LEU A 100 1.97 1.54 13.31
N ASP A 101 3.01 2.38 13.27
CA ASP A 101 3.83 2.69 14.46
C ASP A 101 3.04 3.37 15.60
N ARG A 102 1.85 3.90 15.30
CA ARG A 102 0.94 4.53 16.28
C ARG A 102 -0.41 3.83 16.35
N PHE A 103 -0.50 2.57 15.93
CA PHE A 103 -1.79 1.93 15.72
C PHE A 103 -2.65 1.87 16.99
N ALA A 104 -2.01 1.63 18.14
CA ALA A 104 -2.67 1.64 19.45
C ALA A 104 -3.31 2.98 19.85
N GLU A 105 -2.90 4.09 19.22
CA GLU A 105 -3.44 5.44 19.46
C GLU A 105 -4.59 5.79 18.50
N ILE A 106 -4.90 4.93 17.51
CA ILE A 106 -5.87 5.20 16.46
C ILE A 106 -7.12 4.34 16.67
N GLU A 107 -8.18 4.96 17.16
CA GLU A 107 -9.44 4.26 17.46
C GLU A 107 -10.19 3.82 16.18
N ILE A 108 -10.19 4.65 15.13
CA ILE A 108 -10.93 4.39 13.88
C ILE A 108 -10.02 4.59 12.66
N PRO A 109 -9.25 3.57 12.25
CA PRO A 109 -8.24 3.68 11.17
C PRO A 109 -8.80 4.18 9.84
N ASN A 110 -9.91 3.60 9.36
CA ASN A 110 -10.54 4.01 8.10
C ASN A 110 -11.03 5.46 8.14
N GLY A 111 -11.61 5.88 9.27
CA GLY A 111 -12.11 7.25 9.44
C GLY A 111 -10.98 8.27 9.45
N TYR A 112 -9.87 7.93 10.12
CA TYR A 112 -8.66 8.74 10.13
C TYR A 112 -8.08 8.89 8.73
N LEU A 113 -7.93 7.79 7.98
CA LEU A 113 -7.38 7.81 6.64
C LEU A 113 -8.24 8.64 5.67
N LYS A 114 -9.58 8.48 5.72
CA LYS A 114 -10.51 9.34 4.95
C LYS A 114 -10.36 10.82 5.28
N ALA A 115 -10.12 11.17 6.55
CA ALA A 115 -9.89 12.55 6.95
C ALA A 115 -8.59 13.12 6.36
N LEU A 116 -7.52 12.31 6.30
CA LEU A 116 -6.27 12.70 5.64
C LEU A 116 -6.46 12.85 4.13
N SER A 117 -7.18 11.94 3.48
CA SER A 117 -7.52 12.03 2.05
C SER A 117 -8.29 13.31 1.71
N ARG A 118 -9.24 13.73 2.56
CA ARG A 118 -9.93 15.03 2.41
C ARG A 118 -8.97 16.22 2.54
N LYS A 119 -7.99 16.17 3.45
CA LYS A 119 -6.97 17.23 3.59
C LYS A 119 -6.04 17.27 2.37
N ALA A 120 -5.63 16.11 1.86
CA ALA A 120 -4.78 15.98 0.68
C ALA A 120 -5.43 16.54 -0.58
N ARG A 121 -6.70 16.20 -0.84
CA ARG A 121 -7.47 16.79 -1.94
C ARG A 121 -7.58 18.32 -1.86
N ALA A 122 -7.56 18.87 -0.64
CA ALA A 122 -7.57 20.30 -0.42
C ALA A 122 -6.17 20.95 -0.49
N GLY A 123 -5.12 20.22 -0.85
CA GLY A 123 -3.73 20.71 -0.88
C GLY A 123 -3.15 21.05 0.50
N ARG A 124 -3.76 20.52 1.58
CA ARG A 124 -3.45 20.87 2.98
C ARG A 124 -2.86 19.70 3.76
N PHE A 125 -2.22 18.75 3.07
CA PHE A 125 -1.66 17.56 3.69
C PHE A 125 -0.22 17.30 3.23
N SER A 126 0.58 16.81 4.16
CA SER A 126 1.90 16.21 3.92
C SER A 126 2.17 15.20 5.04
N SER A 127 2.87 14.12 4.73
CA SER A 127 3.27 13.06 5.66
C SER A 127 4.43 13.46 6.59
N GLY A 128 5.21 14.48 6.24
CA GLY A 128 6.36 14.97 7.01
C GLY A 128 6.09 15.18 8.51
N PRO A 129 5.05 15.95 8.91
CA PRO A 129 4.69 16.11 10.32
C PRO A 129 4.38 14.79 11.06
N MET A 130 3.84 13.79 10.35
CA MET A 130 3.57 12.46 10.94
C MET A 130 4.87 11.72 11.23
N VAL A 131 5.80 11.70 10.27
CA VAL A 131 7.12 11.08 10.43
C VAL A 131 7.92 11.78 11.54
N MET A 132 7.89 13.11 11.59
CA MET A 132 8.57 13.88 12.64
C MET A 132 7.94 13.68 14.03
N ALA A 133 6.64 13.35 14.11
CA ALA A 133 6.02 13.00 15.39
C ALA A 133 6.56 11.68 15.95
N LEU A 134 6.84 10.70 15.09
CA LEU A 134 7.49 9.45 15.49
C LEU A 134 8.91 9.70 15.99
N ALA A 135 9.70 10.48 15.24
CA ALA A 135 11.07 10.83 15.62
C ALA A 135 11.16 11.46 17.03
N ARG A 136 10.19 12.31 17.39
CA ARG A 136 10.14 12.93 18.73
C ARG A 136 9.78 11.94 19.84
N LYS A 137 8.95 10.93 19.55
CA LYS A 137 8.54 9.90 20.52
C LYS A 137 9.70 8.97 20.88
N GLU A 138 10.68 8.81 19.99
CA GLU A 138 11.86 7.95 20.22
C GLU A 138 12.90 8.58 21.15
N VAL A 139 12.93 9.91 21.25
CA VAL A 139 13.91 10.67 22.06
C VAL A 139 13.39 11.01 23.46
N ALA A 140 12.08 10.87 23.68
CA ALA A 140 11.40 11.16 24.94
C ALA A 140 11.39 9.95 25.89
#